data_AF-A0A3S0AUW1-F1
#
_entry.id   AF-A0A3S0AUW1-F1
#
_cell.length_a   1.000
_cell.length_b   1.000
_cell.length_c   1.000
_cell.angle_alpha   90.00
_cell.angle_beta   90.00
_cell.angle_gamma   90.00
#
_symmetry.space_group_name_H-M   'P 1'
#
loop_
_entity.id
_entity.type
_entity.pdbx_description
1 polymer ?
#
loop_
_entity_poly.entity_id
_entity_poly.type
_entity_poly.pdbx_seq_one_letter_code
_entity_poly.pdbx_strand_id
1 'polypeptide(L)'
;MLHRTLLSPLLAVATGAAALAPLAASAAGEYHFAPTEAGVTRYPDHAKQDPSRDRVVAELATAQKQPAWNNVSRGAPWPAARTGQPATREAVEAEAIKAMRAGTIPSGER
;
A
#
# COMPACT_ATOMS: atom_id res chain seq x y z
N MET A 1 7.74 22.41 -60.66
CA MET A 1 8.34 21.43 -59.72
C MET A 1 8.66 22.16 -58.42
N LEU A 2 7.76 22.26 -57.42
CA LEU A 2 8.15 22.74 -56.07
C LEU A 2 7.04 22.52 -55.02
N HIS A 3 6.48 21.31 -54.89
CA HIS A 3 5.39 21.04 -53.93
C HIS A 3 5.66 19.79 -53.08
N ARG A 4 6.92 19.40 -52.89
CA ARG A 4 7.29 18.09 -52.32
C ARG A 4 8.30 18.13 -51.18
N THR A 5 8.46 19.25 -50.48
CA THR A 5 9.51 19.37 -49.44
C THR A 5 9.09 20.02 -48.13
N LEU A 6 7.84 20.47 -47.95
CA LEU A 6 7.41 21.16 -46.72
C LEU A 6 6.36 20.42 -45.88
N LEU A 7 5.90 19.24 -46.31
CA LEU A 7 4.94 18.43 -45.56
C LEU A 7 5.60 17.47 -44.54
N SER A 8 6.92 17.33 -44.58
CA SER A 8 7.64 16.28 -43.83
C SER A 8 8.05 16.61 -42.38
N PRO A 9 8.39 17.85 -41.96
CA PRO A 9 8.85 18.06 -40.58
C PRO A 9 7.70 18.13 -39.57
N LEU A 10 6.51 18.60 -39.99
CA LEU A 10 5.33 18.71 -39.11
C LEU A 10 4.75 17.33 -38.75
N LEU A 11 4.78 16.38 -39.67
CA LEU A 11 4.28 15.02 -39.42
C LEU A 11 5.20 14.23 -38.46
N ALA A 12 6.52 14.50 -38.49
CA ALA A 12 7.50 13.86 -37.62
C ALA A 12 7.43 14.38 -36.17
N VAL A 13 7.14 15.67 -35.96
CA VAL A 13 6.94 16.24 -34.62
C VAL A 13 5.62 15.75 -34.00
N ALA A 14 4.55 15.67 -34.79
CA ALA A 14 3.24 15.21 -34.32
C ALA A 14 3.24 13.74 -33.89
N THR A 15 4.00 12.87 -34.58
CA THR A 15 4.13 11.44 -34.24
C THR A 15 5.04 11.21 -33.03
N GLY A 16 6.11 11.99 -32.86
CA GLY A 16 6.97 11.93 -31.68
C GLY A 16 6.27 12.35 -30.38
N ALA A 17 5.44 13.40 -30.42
CA ALA A 17 4.67 13.85 -29.26
C ALA A 17 3.61 12.81 -28.83
N ALA A 18 2.97 12.13 -29.79
CA ALA A 18 1.99 11.07 -29.50
C ALA A 18 2.63 9.84 -28.85
N ALA A 19 3.87 9.50 -29.21
CA ALA A 19 4.59 8.36 -28.64
C ALA A 19 5.01 8.56 -27.17
N LEU A 20 5.09 9.80 -26.69
CA LEU A 20 5.42 10.14 -25.29
C LEU A 20 4.17 10.32 -24.41
N ALA A 21 2.97 10.42 -24.99
CA ALA A 21 1.72 10.54 -24.24
C ALA A 21 1.47 9.37 -23.24
N PRO A 22 1.80 8.10 -23.55
CA PRO A 22 1.67 7.01 -22.60
C PRO A 22 2.60 7.15 -21.38
N LEU A 23 3.79 7.76 -21.51
CA LEU A 23 4.70 7.97 -20.37
C LEU A 23 4.16 9.00 -19.38
N ALA A 24 3.48 10.06 -19.86
CA ALA A 24 2.83 11.03 -18.99
C ALA A 24 1.60 10.43 -18.27
N ALA A 25 0.86 9.53 -18.94
CA ALA A 25 -0.25 8.81 -18.33
C ALA A 25 0.21 7.79 -17.26
N SER A 26 1.36 7.14 -17.45
CA SER A 26 1.97 6.27 -16.43
C SER A 26 2.51 7.02 -15.21
N ALA A 27 2.83 8.32 -15.33
CA ALA A 27 3.26 9.16 -14.20
C ALA A 27 2.09 9.71 -13.37
N ALA A 28 0.89 9.81 -13.95
CA ALA A 28 -0.36 10.11 -13.24
C ALA A 28 -1.00 8.86 -12.60
N GLY A 29 -0.41 7.68 -12.83
CA GLY A 29 -0.77 6.43 -12.16
C GLY A 29 -0.24 6.41 -10.74
N GLU A 30 -0.70 7.36 -9.94
CA GLU A 30 -0.50 7.37 -8.51
C GLU A 30 -1.16 6.11 -7.92
N TYR A 31 -0.35 5.06 -7.72
CA TYR A 31 -0.65 3.99 -6.75
C TYR A 31 -0.60 4.60 -5.35
N HIS A 32 -1.46 5.58 -5.09
CA HIS A 32 -1.64 6.23 -3.82
C HIS A 32 -3.09 6.00 -3.46
N PHE A 33 -3.34 5.48 -2.26
CA PHE A 33 -4.70 5.33 -1.77
C PHE A 33 -5.34 6.72 -1.78
N ALA A 34 -6.31 6.93 -2.67
CA ALA A 34 -7.13 8.13 -2.63
C ALA A 34 -7.75 8.21 -1.22
N PRO A 35 -7.82 9.40 -0.59
CA PRO A 35 -8.42 9.56 0.74
C PRO A 35 -9.88 9.04 0.84
N THR A 36 -10.51 8.81 -0.31
CA THR A 36 -11.90 8.35 -0.47
C THR A 36 -12.02 6.88 -0.90
N GLU A 37 -10.93 6.11 -0.88
CA GLU A 37 -10.89 4.72 -1.39
C GLU A 37 -11.24 4.59 -2.89
N ALA A 38 -11.19 5.68 -3.66
CA ALA A 38 -11.42 5.64 -5.10
C ALA A 38 -10.42 4.68 -5.77
N GLY A 39 -10.93 3.70 -6.51
CA GLY A 39 -10.12 2.66 -7.17
C GLY A 39 -9.96 1.35 -6.36
N VAL A 40 -10.46 1.26 -5.14
CA VAL A 40 -10.46 -0.01 -4.38
C VAL A 40 -11.49 -0.98 -4.98
N THR A 41 -11.02 -2.14 -5.46
CA THR A 41 -11.89 -3.26 -5.77
C THR A 41 -12.16 -4.05 -4.49
N ARG A 42 -13.44 -4.16 -4.10
CA ARG A 42 -13.84 -4.97 -2.94
C ARG A 42 -14.20 -6.39 -3.40
N TYR A 43 -13.67 -7.38 -2.69
CA TYR A 43 -13.98 -8.79 -2.89
C TYR A 43 -14.78 -9.28 -1.68
N PRO A 44 -16.12 -9.14 -1.68
CA PRO A 44 -16.95 -9.48 -0.51
C PRO A 44 -16.82 -10.96 -0.12
N ASP A 45 -16.48 -11.82 -1.07
CA ASP A 45 -16.20 -13.23 -0.83
C ASP A 45 -14.99 -13.46 0.09
N HIS A 46 -14.04 -12.52 0.17
CA HIS A 46 -12.89 -12.62 1.08
C HIS A 46 -13.24 -12.26 2.52
N ALA A 47 -14.40 -11.62 2.75
CA ALA A 47 -14.89 -11.30 4.09
C ALA A 47 -15.72 -12.45 4.70
N LYS A 48 -15.91 -13.56 3.97
CA LYS A 48 -16.62 -14.74 4.48
C LYS A 48 -15.84 -15.37 5.61
N GLN A 49 -16.51 -15.60 6.74
CA GLN A 49 -15.98 -16.34 7.87
C GLN A 49 -16.33 -17.82 7.75
N ASP A 50 -15.76 -18.47 6.73
CA ASP A 50 -15.87 -19.92 6.52
C ASP A 50 -14.47 -20.50 6.29
N PRO A 51 -13.92 -21.28 7.25
CA PRO A 51 -14.55 -21.73 8.49
C PRO A 51 -14.84 -20.60 9.49
N SER A 52 -15.83 -20.81 10.36
CA SER A 52 -16.13 -19.86 11.44
C SER A 52 -14.94 -19.70 12.39
N ARG A 53 -14.86 -18.56 13.06
CA ARG A 53 -13.77 -18.28 14.02
C ARG A 53 -13.67 -19.36 15.11
N ASP A 54 -14.81 -19.78 15.68
CA ASP A 54 -14.84 -20.78 16.74
C ASP A 54 -14.30 -22.12 16.27
N ARG A 55 -14.59 -22.49 15.01
CA ARG A 55 -14.03 -23.69 14.39
C ARG A 55 -12.52 -23.60 14.24
N VAL A 56 -12.00 -22.48 13.74
CA VAL A 56 -10.54 -22.26 13.62
C VAL A 56 -9.85 -22.37 14.97
N VAL A 57 -10.45 -21.80 16.03
CA VAL A 57 -9.91 -21.88 17.40
C VAL A 57 -9.90 -23.34 17.91
N ALA A 58 -10.97 -24.10 17.68
CA ALA A 58 -11.04 -25.50 18.08
C ALA A 58 -10.02 -26.38 17.33
N GLU A 59 -9.87 -26.17 16.02
CA GLU A 59 -8.87 -26.85 15.20
C GLU A 59 -7.44 -26.52 15.65
N LEU A 60 -7.17 -25.25 15.94
CA LEU A 60 -5.88 -24.82 16.49
C LEU A 60 -5.58 -25.47 17.85
N ALA A 61 -6.54 -25.48 18.78
CA ALA A 61 -6.37 -26.09 20.09
C ALA A 61 -6.12 -27.61 19.99
N THR A 62 -6.65 -28.26 18.95
CA THR A 62 -6.40 -29.67 18.66
C THR A 62 -5.01 -29.88 18.08
N ALA A 63 -4.58 -29.06 17.12
CA ALA A 63 -3.25 -29.10 16.52
C ALA A 63 -2.14 -28.88 17.56
N GLN A 64 -2.37 -27.98 18.51
CA GLN A 64 -1.44 -27.67 19.61
C GLN A 64 -1.10 -28.87 20.51
N LYS A 65 -1.96 -29.89 20.55
CA LYS A 65 -1.74 -31.11 21.36
C LYS A 65 -0.90 -32.16 20.66
N GLN A 66 -0.66 -32.03 19.35
CA GLN A 66 0.12 -33.00 18.58
C GLN A 66 1.62 -32.81 18.83
N PRO A 67 2.43 -33.88 18.94
CA PRO A 67 3.88 -33.74 19.12
C PRO A 67 4.58 -32.92 18.03
N ALA A 68 4.05 -32.97 16.80
CA ALA A 68 4.53 -32.19 15.66
C ALA A 68 4.38 -30.66 15.87
N TRP A 69 3.52 -30.20 16.79
CA TRP A 69 3.36 -28.79 17.11
C TRP A 69 4.65 -28.13 17.58
N ASN A 70 5.58 -28.89 18.16
CA ASN A 70 6.87 -28.37 18.59
C ASN A 70 7.77 -27.93 17.41
N ASN A 71 7.50 -28.42 16.20
CA ASN A 71 8.27 -28.10 15.00
C ASN A 71 7.64 -27.00 14.15
N VAL A 72 6.52 -26.41 14.59
CA VAL A 72 5.87 -25.33 13.84
C VAL A 72 6.77 -24.09 13.81
N SER A 73 6.97 -23.52 12.62
CA SER A 73 7.65 -22.23 12.50
C SER A 73 6.85 -21.17 13.27
N ARG A 74 7.48 -20.51 14.23
CA ARG A 74 6.90 -19.37 14.95
C ARG A 74 7.27 -18.02 14.32
N GLY A 75 7.85 -18.05 13.12
CA GLY A 75 8.41 -16.87 12.47
C GLY A 75 9.65 -16.35 13.20
N ALA A 76 10.02 -15.10 12.91
CA ALA A 76 11.03 -14.41 13.70
C ALA A 76 10.58 -14.33 15.17
N PRO A 77 11.51 -14.26 16.13
CA PRO A 77 11.17 -14.02 17.53
C PRO A 77 10.21 -12.85 17.64
N TRP A 78 9.14 -13.02 18.41
CA TRP A 78 8.25 -11.91 18.69
C TRP A 78 9.07 -10.78 19.32
N PRO A 79 8.87 -9.51 18.91
CA PRO A 79 9.54 -8.41 19.56
C PRO A 79 9.33 -8.50 21.07
N ALA A 80 10.39 -8.30 21.84
CA ALA A 80 10.28 -8.28 23.29
C ALA A 80 9.16 -7.31 23.68
N ALA A 81 8.24 -7.76 24.55
CA ALA A 81 7.18 -6.90 25.04
C ALA A 81 7.82 -5.63 25.61
N ARG A 82 7.32 -4.46 25.21
CA ARG A 82 7.85 -3.18 25.71
C ARG A 82 7.69 -3.16 27.23
N THR A 83 8.80 -3.08 27.95
CA THR A 83 8.84 -3.10 29.42
C THR A 83 8.59 -1.71 30.05
N GLY A 84 7.88 -0.83 29.34
CA GLY A 84 7.60 0.53 29.78
C GLY A 84 6.16 0.93 29.52
N GLN A 85 5.72 2.00 30.18
CA GLN A 85 4.40 2.59 29.94
C GLN A 85 4.27 2.93 28.45
N PRO A 86 3.23 2.44 27.75
CA PRO A 86 2.98 2.87 26.38
C PRO A 86 2.73 4.38 26.37
N ALA A 87 3.15 5.05 25.29
CA ALA A 87 2.79 6.44 25.07
C ALA A 87 1.27 6.57 25.04
N THR A 88 0.74 7.63 25.65
CA THR A 88 -0.68 7.93 25.54
C THR A 88 -0.99 8.36 24.10
N ARG A 89 -2.27 8.28 23.72
CA ARG A 89 -2.70 8.70 22.38
C ARG A 89 -2.33 10.15 22.11
N GLU A 90 -2.51 11.02 23.09
CA GLU A 90 -2.19 12.45 23.02
C GLU A 90 -0.69 12.69 22.82
N ALA A 91 0.16 11.90 23.48
CA ALA A 91 1.60 11.98 23.32
C ALA A 91 2.05 11.57 21.90
N VAL A 92 1.43 10.53 21.34
CA VAL A 92 1.70 10.09 19.96
C VAL A 92 1.22 11.12 18.94
N GLU A 93 0.05 11.72 19.14
CA GLU A 93 -0.48 12.78 18.27
C GLU A 93 0.42 14.02 18.29
N ALA A 94 0.88 14.44 19.46
CA ALA A 94 1.83 15.56 19.59
C ALA A 94 3.17 15.27 18.90
N GLU A 95 3.69 14.04 19.03
CA GLU A 95 4.91 13.61 18.34
C GLU A 95 4.72 13.61 16.81
N ALA A 96 3.59 13.10 16.32
CA ALA A 96 3.26 13.13 14.91
C ALA A 96 3.21 14.57 14.38
N ILE A 97 2.51 15.48 15.06
CA ILE A 97 2.46 16.91 14.67
C ILE A 97 3.84 17.54 14.64
N LYS A 98 4.68 17.26 15.65
CA LYS A 98 6.06 17.75 15.68
C LYS A 98 6.86 17.23 14.48
N ALA A 99 6.73 15.96 14.14
CA ALA A 99 7.41 15.33 13.01
C ALA A 99 6.92 15.90 11.65
N MET A 100 5.63 16.22 11.53
CA MET A 100 5.05 16.89 10.36
C MET A 100 5.65 18.28 10.18
N ARG A 101 5.70 19.10 11.26
CA ARG A 101 6.33 20.43 11.24
C ARG A 101 7.82 20.39 10.94
N ALA A 102 8.51 19.35 11.42
CA ALA A 102 9.93 19.13 11.16
C ALA A 102 10.21 18.59 9.75
N GLY A 103 9.18 18.23 8.97
CA GLY A 103 9.32 17.66 7.63
C GLY A 103 9.88 16.23 7.62
N THR A 104 9.90 15.53 8.76
CA THR A 104 10.41 14.14 8.85
C THR A 104 9.38 13.10 8.44
N ILE A 105 8.09 13.46 8.40
CA ILE A 105 7.01 12.65 7.83
C ILE A 105 6.13 13.49 6.88
N PRO A 106 5.63 12.91 5.77
CA PRO A 106 5.08 13.68 4.65
C PRO A 106 3.63 14.21 4.76
N SER A 107 2.86 13.99 5.84
CA SER A 107 1.48 14.54 5.93
C SER A 107 1.40 15.90 6.64
N GLY A 108 0.52 16.82 6.19
CA GLY A 108 0.40 18.24 6.62
C GLY A 108 -0.30 18.47 7.97
N GLU A 109 -0.46 19.69 8.52
CA GLU A 109 -0.30 21.09 8.04
C GLU A 109 1.11 21.67 8.28
N ARG A 110 1.60 22.50 7.35
CA ARG A 110 2.78 23.36 7.58
C ARG A 110 2.39 24.57 8.40
#